data_AF-A0A317CFU0-F1
#
_entry.id   AF-A0A317CFU0-F1
#
_cell.length_a   1.000
_cell.length_b   1.000
_cell.length_c   1.000
_cell.angle_alpha   90.00
_cell.angle_beta   90.00
_cell.angle_gamma   90.00
#
_symmetry.space_group_name_H-M   'P 1'
#
loop_
_entity.id
_entity.type
_entity.pdbx_description
1 polymer ?
#
loop_
_entity_poly.entity_id
_entity_poly.type
_entity_poly.pdbx_seq_one_letter_code
_entity_poly.pdbx_strand_id
1 'polypeptide(L)' 'MSRTDALGNTQAWTYDARRNQLSETDAVGHVTRYTYNTLAG' A
#
# COMPACT_ATOMS: atom_id res chain seq x y z
N MET A 1 -2.12 -6.41 2.53
CA MET A 1 -1.61 -6.39 3.92
C MET A 1 -2.27 -5.25 4.66
N SER A 2 -2.51 -5.38 5.96
CA SER A 2 -2.99 -4.28 6.79
C SER A 2 -2.38 -4.36 8.19
N ARG A 3 -2.33 -3.21 8.86
CA ARG A 3 -1.88 -3.10 10.24
C ARG A 3 -2.79 -2.13 10.98
N THR A 4 -3.24 -2.57 12.15
CA THR A 4 -4.02 -1.74 13.07
C THR A 4 -3.16 -1.46 14.30
N ASP A 5 -3.11 -0.20 14.73
CA ASP A 5 -2.42 0.18 15.97
C ASP A 5 -3.30 -0.05 17.21
N ALA A 6 -2.76 0.19 18.40
CA ALA A 6 -3.49 0.03 19.66
C ALA A 6 -4.63 1.04 19.85
N LEU A 7 -4.67 2.11 19.05
CA LEU A 7 -5.73 3.12 19.05
C LEU A 7 -6.85 2.79 18.05
N GLY A 8 -6.71 1.70 17.29
CA GLY A 8 -7.68 1.26 16.29
C GLY A 8 -7.48 1.84 14.89
N ASN A 9 -6.43 2.65 14.68
CA ASN A 9 -6.15 3.21 13.37
C ASN A 9 -5.61 2.11 12.45
N THR A 10 -6.22 1.96 11.27
CA THR A 10 -5.87 0.90 10.33
C THR A 10 -5.24 1.47 9.08
N GLN A 11 -4.06 0.95 8.72
CA GLN A 11 -3.38 1.24 7.46
C GLN A 11 -3.36 -0.02 6.60
N ALA A 12 -3.46 0.14 5.28
CA ALA A 12 -3.47 -0.99 4.35
C ALA A 12 -2.55 -0.76 3.16
N TRP A 13 -1.92 -1.83 2.69
CA TRP A 13 -1.01 -1.82 1.55
C TRP A 13 -1.30 -2.97 0.60
N THR A 14 -1.15 -2.71 -0.70
CA THR A 14 -1.16 -3.74 -1.74
C THR A 14 0.20 -3.82 -2.40
N TYR A 15 0.56 -4.99 -2.92
CA TYR A 15 1.85 -5.23 -3.53
C TYR A 15 1.70 -6.03 -4.83
N ASP A 16 2.63 -5.85 -5.76
CA ASP A 16 2.75 -6.71 -6.94
C ASP A 16 3.46 -8.04 -6.61
N ALA A 17 3.57 -8.92 -7.61
CA ALA A 17 4.26 -10.21 -7.48
C ALA A 17 5.75 -10.10 -7.13
N ARG A 18 6.37 -8.92 -7.34
CA ARG A 18 7.77 -8.62 -7.03
C ARG A 18 7.93 -7.91 -5.68
N ARG A 19 6.84 -7.77 -4.90
CA ARG A 19 6.77 -7.04 -3.63
C ARG A 19 6.97 -5.53 -3.74
N ASN A 20 6.71 -4.93 -4.90
CA ASN A 20 6.60 -3.48 -5.01
C ASN A 20 5.23 -3.01 -4.51
N GLN A 21 5.17 -1.94 -3.74
CA GLN A 21 3.92 -1.44 -3.13
C GLN A 21 3.05 -0.71 -4.16
N LEU A 22 1.90 -1.27 -4.51
CA LEU A 22 1.00 -0.67 -5.50
C LEU A 22 0.05 0.39 -4.92
N SER A 23 -0.35 0.23 -3.65
CA SER A 23 -1.19 1.21 -2.98
C SER A 23 -0.95 1.26 -1.49
N GLU A 24 -1.28 2.39 -0.90
CA GLU A 24 -1.39 2.62 0.54
C GLU A 24 -2.71 3.31 0.84
N THR A 25 -3.42 2.82 1.85
CA THR A 25 -4.58 3.48 2.46
C THR A 25 -4.19 3.88 3.87
N ASP A 26 -4.25 5.17 4.16
CA ASP A 26 -3.95 5.71 5.49
C ASP A 26 -5.11 5.46 6.48
N ALA A 27 -4.89 5.83 7.74
CA ALA A 27 -5.87 5.65 8.82
C ALA A 27 -7.17 6.45 8.65
N VAL A 28 -7.16 7.51 7.83
CA VAL A 28 -8.32 8.36 7.57
C VAL A 28 -8.99 8.05 6.22
N GLY A 29 -8.48 7.06 5.49
CA GLY A 29 -9.04 6.55 4.25
C GLY A 29 -8.48 7.17 2.97
N HIS A 30 -7.45 8.02 3.04
CA HIS A 30 -6.80 8.49 1.82
C HIS A 30 -6.02 7.37 1.17
N VAL A 31 -6.13 7.31 -0.16
CA VAL A 31 -5.46 6.30 -0.98
C VAL A 31 -4.37 6.94 -1.82
N THR A 32 -3.14 6.47 -1.64
CA THR A 32 -2.02 6.76 -2.53
C THR A 32 -1.75 5.54 -3.39
N ARG A 33 -1.59 5.74 -4.71
CA ARG A 33 -1.31 4.66 -5.66
C ARG A 33 0.01 4.89 -6.38
N TYR A 34 0.83 3.85 -6.43
CA TYR A 34 2.12 3.87 -7.09
C TYR A 34 2.06 3.06 -8.38
N THR A 35 2.73 3.57 -9.40
CA THR A 35 2.92 2.88 -10.68
C THR A 35 4.40 2.71 -10.91
N TYR A 36 4.85 1.47 -10.99
CA TYR A 36 6.22 1.17 -11.37
C TYR A 36 6.24 0.88 -12.86
N ASN A 37 6.98 1.67 -13.62
CA ASN A 37 7.28 1.30 -14.99
C ASN A 37 8.26 0.12 -14.92
N THR A 38 7.82 -1.05 -15.37
CA THR A 38 8.74 -2.16 -15.55
C THR A 38 9.55 -1.85 -16.79
N LEU A 39 10.75 -1.32 -16.61
CA LEU A 39 11.78 -1.46 -17.65
C LEU A 39 12.06 -2.96 -17.75
N ALA A 40 11.26 -3.65 -18.57
CA ALA A 40 11.63 -4.93 -19.12
C ALA A 40 12.78 -4.63 -20.08
N GLY A 41 14.01 -4.85 -19.58
CA GLY A 41 15.18 -4.92 -20.45
C GLY A 41 15.07 -6.09 -21.41
#